data_AF-A0A0C9YJW6-F1
#
_entry.id   AF-A0A0C9YJW6-F1
#
_cell.length_a   1.000
_cell.length_b   1.000
_cell.length_c   1.000
_cell.angle_alpha   90.00
_cell.angle_beta   90.00
_cell.angle_gamma   90.00
#
_symmetry.space_group_name_H-M   'P 1'
#
loop_
_entity.id
_entity.type
_entity.pdbx_description
1 polymer ?
#
loop_
_entity_poly.entity_id
_entity_poly.type
_entity_poly.pdbx_seq_one_letter_code
_entity_poly.pdbx_strand_id
1 'polypeptide(L)'
;MDSHGVSVNVIKKASVGTATLQVIGLLLAVFRLWFRFRIRRLWWEDAWAFAAFVFATNYLIGSWLYVYSEKPTSTVGYWISILTSNAVIWLVRHSTLFSVARIIYPSLTLRGMVLGIALMFFLLFISFMAAKLWYYCRDLSWTNNTLFFGNALLPLSTNLIIFELTIDFIADAVLIVLPIKLLWSVKLPTRQRRMILLVFASGIMVTIAAICRAICQLLDLILIVPLVMDVEVRTHRVVGLSYLIL
;
A
#
# COMPACT_ATOMS: atom_id res chain seq x y z
N MET A 1 -38.13 6.60 -4.15
CA MET A 1 -37.23 7.71 -4.50
C MET A 1 -35.81 7.22 -4.25
N ASP A 2 -35.04 7.08 -5.32
CA ASP A 2 -33.89 6.18 -5.50
C ASP A 2 -32.58 6.64 -4.84
N SER A 3 -32.54 6.82 -3.53
CA SER A 3 -31.29 7.17 -2.81
C SER A 3 -30.22 6.07 -2.94
N HIS A 4 -30.62 4.80 -2.94
CA HIS A 4 -29.72 3.67 -3.14
C HIS A 4 -29.17 3.57 -4.58
N GLY A 5 -30.01 3.79 -5.59
CA GLY A 5 -29.61 3.72 -7.00
C GLY A 5 -28.64 4.84 -7.41
N VAL A 6 -28.82 6.04 -6.85
CA VAL A 6 -27.93 7.19 -7.11
C VAL A 6 -26.54 6.94 -6.52
N SER A 7 -26.45 6.44 -5.28
CA SER A 7 -25.16 6.12 -4.63
C SER A 7 -24.36 5.06 -5.40
N VAL A 8 -25.05 4.01 -5.88
CA VAL A 8 -24.47 2.93 -6.69
C VAL A 8 -23.82 3.45 -7.97
N ASN A 9 -24.52 4.31 -8.72
CA ASN A 9 -24.04 4.83 -9.99
C ASN A 9 -22.84 5.77 -9.81
N VAL A 10 -22.82 6.55 -8.73
CA VAL A 10 -21.68 7.40 -8.36
C VAL A 10 -20.44 6.56 -8.07
N ILE A 11 -20.58 5.47 -7.32
CA ILE A 11 -19.45 4.59 -6.96
C ILE A 11 -18.91 3.83 -8.17
N LYS A 12 -19.78 3.36 -9.07
CA LYS A 12 -19.33 2.73 -10.33
C LYS A 12 -18.54 3.70 -11.19
N LYS A 13 -19.04 4.94 -11.36
CA LYS A 13 -18.33 5.99 -12.10
C LYS A 13 -16.98 6.34 -11.46
N ALA A 14 -16.96 6.46 -10.13
CA ALA A 14 -15.72 6.68 -9.38
C ALA A 14 -14.72 5.53 -9.57
N SER A 15 -15.17 4.27 -9.49
CA SER A 15 -14.33 3.09 -9.69
C SER A 15 -13.74 3.01 -11.09
N VAL A 16 -14.46 3.47 -12.12
CA VAL A 16 -13.91 3.58 -13.48
C VAL A 16 -12.83 4.65 -13.55
N GLY A 17 -13.09 5.83 -12.98
CA GLY A 17 -12.11 6.91 -12.90
C GLY A 17 -10.85 6.47 -12.15
N THR A 18 -11.01 5.79 -11.02
CA THR A 18 -9.88 5.23 -10.27
C THR A 18 -9.21 4.13 -11.11
N ALA A 19 -9.91 3.17 -11.72
CA ALA A 19 -9.27 2.15 -12.56
C ALA A 19 -8.38 2.73 -13.67
N THR A 20 -8.79 3.81 -14.36
CA THR A 20 -7.97 4.44 -15.41
C THR A 20 -6.62 4.97 -14.89
N LEU A 21 -6.66 5.72 -13.78
CA LEU A 21 -5.44 6.22 -13.11
C LEU A 21 -4.54 5.06 -12.66
N GLN A 22 -5.13 3.92 -12.29
CA GLN A 22 -4.39 2.75 -11.86
C GLN A 22 -3.65 2.10 -13.03
N VAL A 23 -4.32 1.93 -14.18
CA VAL A 23 -3.72 1.39 -15.39
C VAL A 23 -2.58 2.27 -15.87
N ILE A 24 -2.74 3.59 -15.86
CA ILE A 24 -1.66 4.54 -16.18
C ILE A 24 -0.47 4.34 -15.22
N GLY A 25 -0.74 4.22 -13.91
CA GLY A 25 0.30 3.94 -12.91
C GLY A 25 1.02 2.60 -13.14
N LEU A 26 0.30 1.55 -13.53
CA LEU A 26 0.90 0.26 -13.90
C LEU A 26 1.77 0.38 -15.15
N LEU A 27 1.30 1.07 -16.20
CA LEU A 27 2.08 1.27 -17.43
C LEU A 27 3.38 2.03 -17.15
N LEU A 28 3.33 3.06 -16.31
CA LEU A 28 4.53 3.77 -15.85
C LEU A 28 5.48 2.87 -15.06
N ALA A 29 4.95 1.99 -14.20
CA ALA A 29 5.76 1.02 -13.46
C ALA A 29 6.43 -0.01 -14.39
N VAL A 30 5.73 -0.51 -15.42
CA VAL A 30 6.29 -1.42 -16.43
C VAL A 30 7.35 -0.73 -17.26
N PHE A 31 7.07 0.46 -17.79
CA PHE A 31 8.03 1.24 -18.58
C PHE A 31 9.32 1.47 -17.79
N ARG A 32 9.19 1.76 -16.50
CA ARG A 32 10.31 1.96 -15.59
C ARG A 32 11.09 0.66 -15.30
N LEU A 33 10.41 -0.45 -15.02
CA LEU A 33 11.05 -1.75 -14.84
C LEU A 33 11.81 -2.16 -16.11
N TRP A 34 11.22 -1.93 -17.27
CA TRP A 34 11.86 -2.18 -18.57
C TRP A 34 13.11 -1.31 -18.79
N PHE A 35 13.03 -0.01 -18.49
CA PHE A 35 14.18 0.90 -18.59
C PHE A 35 15.35 0.43 -17.72
N ARG A 36 15.06 -0.03 -16.49
CA ARG A 36 16.08 -0.58 -15.58
C ARG A 36 16.62 -1.94 -16.00
N PHE A 37 15.74 -2.82 -16.49
CA PHE A 37 16.13 -4.11 -17.06
C PHE A 37 17.11 -3.90 -18.22
N ARG A 38 16.86 -2.90 -19.07
CA ARG A 38 17.75 -2.52 -20.16
C ARG A 38 19.12 -2.03 -19.67
N ILE A 39 19.18 -1.36 -18.52
CA ILE A 39 20.43 -0.88 -17.91
C ILE A 39 21.18 -2.00 -17.14
N ARG A 40 20.64 -3.23 -17.10
CA ARG A 40 21.27 -4.46 -16.53
C ARG A 40 21.71 -4.37 -15.06
N ARG A 41 21.19 -3.43 -14.29
CA ARG A 41 21.53 -3.26 -12.86
C ARG A 41 20.44 -3.81 -11.94
N LEU A 42 19.98 -5.04 -12.21
CA LEU A 42 18.94 -5.72 -11.44
C LEU A 42 19.47 -6.12 -10.06
N TRP A 43 18.83 -5.62 -9.01
CA TRP A 43 19.15 -5.95 -7.62
C TRP A 43 17.90 -6.50 -6.91
N TRP A 44 18.07 -7.05 -5.71
CA TRP A 44 16.97 -7.55 -4.86
C TRP A 44 15.86 -6.48 -4.64
N GLU A 45 16.19 -5.20 -4.71
CA GLU A 45 15.25 -4.06 -4.72
C GLU A 45 14.17 -4.16 -5.82
N ASP A 46 14.58 -4.51 -7.04
CA ASP A 46 13.69 -4.57 -8.20
C ASP A 46 12.79 -5.80 -8.13
N ALA A 47 13.20 -6.86 -7.42
CA ALA A 47 12.36 -8.03 -7.15
C ALA A 47 11.15 -7.67 -6.27
N TRP A 48 11.37 -6.86 -5.22
CA TRP A 48 10.28 -6.36 -4.36
C TRP A 48 9.35 -5.40 -5.11
N ALA A 49 9.90 -4.55 -5.99
CA ALA A 49 9.11 -3.67 -6.84
C ALA A 49 8.27 -4.46 -7.86
N PHE A 50 8.83 -5.52 -8.45
CA PHE A 50 8.10 -6.42 -9.35
C PHE A 50 7.01 -7.20 -8.60
N ALA A 51 7.30 -7.70 -7.40
CA ALA A 51 6.30 -8.32 -6.55
C ALA A 51 5.14 -7.36 -6.27
N ALA A 52 5.44 -6.11 -5.86
CA ALA A 52 4.42 -5.08 -5.65
C ALA A 52 3.57 -4.82 -6.91
N PHE A 53 4.18 -4.86 -8.11
CA PHE A 53 3.47 -4.74 -9.37
C PHE A 53 2.50 -5.91 -9.63
N VAL A 54 2.94 -7.15 -9.37
CA VAL A 54 2.08 -8.35 -9.49
C VAL A 54 0.89 -8.26 -8.53
N PHE A 55 1.13 -7.92 -7.26
CA PHE A 55 0.05 -7.74 -6.29
C PHE A 55 -0.88 -6.58 -6.66
N ALA A 56 -0.35 -5.49 -7.24
CA ALA A 56 -1.17 -4.36 -7.69
C ALA A 56 -2.08 -4.70 -8.88
N THR A 57 -1.63 -5.62 -9.74
CA THR A 57 -2.44 -6.16 -10.83
C THR A 57 -3.56 -7.04 -10.28
N ASN A 58 -3.25 -7.92 -9.32
CA ASN A 58 -4.24 -8.74 -8.64
C ASN A 58 -5.25 -7.90 -7.85
N TYR A 59 -4.81 -6.81 -7.23
CA TYR A 59 -5.69 -5.85 -6.56
C TYR A 59 -6.70 -5.24 -7.53
N LEU A 60 -6.25 -4.83 -8.73
CA LEU A 60 -7.15 -4.32 -9.76
C LEU A 60 -8.16 -5.39 -10.19
N ILE A 61 -7.72 -6.63 -10.44
CA ILE A 61 -8.63 -7.72 -10.82
C ILE A 61 -9.64 -7.98 -9.70
N GLY A 62 -9.19 -8.04 -8.44
CA GLY A 62 -10.05 -8.24 -7.28
C GLY A 62 -11.10 -7.13 -7.13
N SER A 63 -10.71 -5.88 -7.32
CA SER A 63 -11.62 -4.74 -7.13
C SER A 63 -12.70 -4.71 -8.22
N TRP A 64 -12.34 -5.06 -9.45
CA TRP A 64 -13.30 -5.24 -10.53
C TRP A 64 -14.26 -6.42 -10.28
N LEU A 65 -13.73 -7.56 -9.82
CA LEU A 65 -14.57 -8.72 -9.46
C LEU A 65 -15.55 -8.38 -8.34
N TYR A 66 -15.12 -7.60 -7.35
CA TYR A 66 -15.97 -7.15 -6.24
C TYR A 66 -17.11 -6.23 -6.69
N VAL A 67 -16.86 -5.30 -7.62
CA VAL A 67 -17.83 -4.29 -8.07
C VAL A 67 -18.83 -4.84 -9.10
N TYR A 68 -18.39 -5.73 -9.98
CA TYR A 68 -19.18 -6.16 -11.15
C TYR A 68 -19.70 -7.60 -11.09
N SER A 69 -19.22 -8.43 -10.17
CA SER A 69 -19.69 -9.82 -10.06
C SER A 69 -20.75 -9.98 -8.97
N GLU A 70 -21.59 -10.99 -9.11
CA GLU A 70 -22.53 -11.43 -8.08
C GLU A 70 -21.87 -12.42 -7.11
N LYS A 71 -22.54 -12.72 -5.98
CA LYS A 71 -22.11 -13.78 -5.07
C LYS A 71 -22.11 -15.14 -5.80
N PRO A 72 -21.13 -16.02 -5.54
CA PRO A 72 -20.05 -15.94 -4.56
C PRO A 72 -18.77 -15.24 -5.06
N THR A 73 -18.68 -14.93 -6.36
CA THR A 73 -17.48 -14.41 -7.02
C THR A 73 -17.04 -13.05 -6.48
N SER A 74 -18.00 -12.20 -6.10
CA SER A 74 -17.72 -10.90 -5.46
C SER A 74 -16.97 -11.04 -4.12
N THR A 75 -17.30 -12.06 -3.32
CA THR A 75 -16.63 -12.35 -2.05
C THR A 75 -15.16 -12.69 -2.28
N VAL A 76 -14.87 -13.51 -3.30
CA VAL A 76 -13.49 -13.85 -3.69
C VAL A 76 -12.75 -12.61 -4.19
N GLY A 77 -13.40 -11.78 -5.02
CA GLY A 77 -12.84 -10.51 -5.48
C GLY A 77 -12.47 -9.57 -4.32
N TYR A 78 -13.31 -9.50 -3.29
CA TYR A 78 -13.04 -8.72 -2.09
C TYR A 78 -11.82 -9.23 -1.30
N TRP A 79 -11.73 -10.55 -1.08
CA TRP A 79 -10.57 -11.19 -0.43
C TRP A 79 -9.27 -10.90 -1.16
N ILE A 80 -9.29 -11.09 -2.48
CA ILE A 80 -8.14 -10.77 -3.33
C ILE A 80 -7.80 -9.29 -3.15
N SER A 81 -8.78 -8.40 -3.23
CA SER A 81 -8.56 -6.95 -3.09
C SER A 81 -7.90 -6.57 -1.77
N ILE A 82 -8.43 -7.05 -0.64
CA ILE A 82 -7.96 -6.63 0.68
C ILE A 82 -6.58 -7.20 1.01
N LEU A 83 -6.29 -8.45 0.64
CA LEU A 83 -4.99 -9.06 0.86
C LEU A 83 -3.93 -8.42 -0.05
N THR A 84 -4.26 -8.25 -1.32
CA THR A 84 -3.32 -7.70 -2.30
C THR A 84 -3.05 -6.21 -2.07
N SER A 85 -4.04 -5.39 -1.68
CA SER A 85 -3.83 -3.97 -1.41
C SER A 85 -2.82 -3.74 -0.27
N ASN A 86 -2.96 -4.52 0.81
CA ASN A 86 -2.05 -4.48 1.94
C ASN A 86 -0.66 -4.98 1.53
N ALA A 87 -0.58 -6.07 0.76
CA ALA A 87 0.70 -6.56 0.25
C ALA A 87 1.41 -5.52 -0.62
N VAL A 88 0.69 -4.81 -1.51
CA VAL A 88 1.27 -3.73 -2.33
C VAL A 88 1.91 -2.66 -1.47
N ILE A 89 1.19 -2.13 -0.48
CA ILE A 89 1.67 -1.07 0.42
C ILE A 89 2.97 -1.50 1.10
N TRP A 90 2.99 -2.70 1.68
CA TRP A 90 4.13 -3.23 2.42
C TRP A 90 5.34 -3.57 1.54
N LEU A 91 5.12 -4.10 0.34
CA LEU A 91 6.18 -4.40 -0.62
C LEU A 91 6.82 -3.12 -1.19
N VAL A 92 6.01 -2.08 -1.40
CA VAL A 92 6.52 -0.75 -1.80
C VAL A 92 7.38 -0.14 -0.69
N ARG A 93 6.97 -0.25 0.58
CA ARG A 93 7.77 0.19 1.73
C ARG A 93 9.10 -0.56 1.83
N HIS A 94 9.10 -1.88 1.61
CA HIS A 94 10.35 -2.68 1.55
C HIS A 94 11.26 -2.24 0.40
N SER A 95 10.71 -2.08 -0.80
CA SER A 95 11.49 -1.63 -1.97
C SER A 95 12.10 -0.24 -1.71
N THR A 96 11.34 0.65 -1.05
CA THR A 96 11.81 1.98 -0.64
C THR A 96 12.93 1.91 0.41
N LEU A 97 12.77 1.06 1.44
CA LEU A 97 13.78 0.87 2.48
C LEU A 97 15.11 0.40 1.89
N PHE A 98 15.08 -0.58 0.98
CA PHE A 98 16.29 -1.07 0.32
C PHE A 98 16.90 0.00 -0.61
N SER A 99 16.08 0.76 -1.34
CA SER A 99 16.56 1.87 -2.18
C SER A 99 17.30 2.92 -1.33
N VAL A 100 16.75 3.29 -0.17
CA VAL A 100 17.42 4.22 0.77
C VAL A 100 18.69 3.59 1.32
N ALA A 101 18.63 2.33 1.76
CA ALA A 101 19.78 1.58 2.26
C ALA A 101 20.96 1.58 1.29
N ARG A 102 20.70 1.47 -0.01
CA ARG A 102 21.73 1.45 -1.05
C ARG A 102 22.45 2.78 -1.23
N ILE A 103 21.74 3.91 -1.11
CA ILE A 103 22.34 5.26 -1.17
C ILE A 103 23.34 5.45 -0.02
N ILE A 104 23.11 4.72 1.07
CA ILE A 104 23.77 4.86 2.37
C ILE A 104 25.02 3.99 2.51
N TYR A 105 25.39 3.19 1.51
CA TYR A 105 26.45 2.17 1.60
C TYR A 105 27.89 2.73 1.53
N PRO A 106 28.55 3.05 2.67
CA PRO A 106 29.98 2.72 2.74
C PRO A 106 30.46 2.01 4.03
N SER A 107 29.68 1.86 5.11
CA SER A 107 30.18 1.31 6.39
C SER A 107 29.54 -0.02 6.85
N LEU A 108 30.36 -0.92 7.42
CA LEU A 108 29.99 -2.28 7.85
C LEU A 108 28.96 -2.32 9.00
N THR A 109 29.00 -1.35 9.92
CA THR A 109 28.05 -1.29 11.06
C THR A 109 26.66 -0.86 10.62
N LEU A 110 26.56 0.09 9.70
CA LEU A 110 25.29 0.51 9.09
C LEU A 110 24.62 -0.62 8.30
N ARG A 111 25.42 -1.50 7.66
CA ARG A 111 24.91 -2.68 6.96
C ARG A 111 24.13 -3.60 7.88
N GLY A 112 24.63 -3.86 9.10
CA GLY A 112 23.94 -4.68 10.09
C GLY A 112 22.64 -4.04 10.58
N MET A 113 22.66 -2.72 10.85
CA MET A 113 21.47 -1.98 11.29
C MET A 113 20.37 -1.98 10.23
N VAL A 114 20.71 -1.69 8.98
CA VAL A 114 19.76 -1.67 7.87
C VAL A 114 19.16 -3.05 7.62
N LEU A 115 19.96 -4.11 7.66
CA LEU A 115 19.48 -5.49 7.56
C LEU A 115 18.53 -5.83 8.73
N GLY A 116 18.87 -5.41 9.95
CA GLY A 116 18.00 -5.58 11.12
C GLY A 116 16.66 -4.88 10.96
N ILE A 117 16.66 -3.64 10.44
CA ILE A 117 15.43 -2.88 10.17
C ILE A 117 14.61 -3.54 9.06
N ALA A 118 15.24 -4.00 7.98
CA ALA A 118 14.57 -4.72 6.90
C ALA A 118 13.94 -6.03 7.40
N LEU A 119 14.66 -6.80 8.23
CA LEU A 119 14.12 -8.01 8.83
C LEU A 119 12.94 -7.70 9.76
N MET A 120 13.05 -6.66 10.58
CA MET A 120 11.97 -6.22 11.47
C MET A 120 10.72 -5.81 10.68
N PHE A 121 10.89 -5.06 9.59
CA PHE A 121 9.79 -4.72 8.66
C PHE A 121 9.13 -5.94 8.07
N PHE A 122 9.93 -6.94 7.66
CA PHE A 122 9.40 -8.17 7.09
C PHE A 122 8.63 -8.99 8.12
N LEU A 123 9.12 -9.09 9.35
CA LEU A 123 8.42 -9.75 10.46
C LEU A 123 7.12 -9.05 10.83
N LEU A 124 7.10 -7.71 10.86
CA LEU A 124 5.87 -6.93 11.07
C LEU A 124 4.84 -7.21 9.98
N PHE A 125 5.28 -7.24 8.71
CA PHE A 125 4.42 -7.56 7.57
C PHE A 125 3.77 -8.95 7.70
N ILE A 126 4.58 -9.99 7.97
CA ILE A 126 4.06 -11.36 8.13
C ILE A 126 3.11 -11.45 9.32
N SER A 127 3.48 -10.85 10.45
CA SER A 127 2.65 -10.86 11.67
C SER A 127 1.30 -10.19 11.44
N PHE A 128 1.31 -9.05 10.75
CA PHE A 128 0.09 -8.32 10.39
C PHE A 128 -0.80 -9.11 9.42
N MET A 129 -0.21 -9.70 8.38
CA MET A 129 -0.95 -10.54 7.44
C MET A 129 -1.54 -11.79 8.12
N ALA A 130 -0.77 -12.43 9.00
CA ALA A 130 -1.22 -13.58 9.77
C ALA A 130 -2.38 -13.19 10.72
N ALA A 131 -2.28 -12.05 11.41
CA ALA A 131 -3.35 -11.56 12.29
C ALA A 131 -4.65 -11.27 11.51
N LYS A 132 -4.56 -10.63 10.33
CA LYS A 132 -5.71 -10.41 9.44
C LYS A 132 -6.32 -11.73 8.98
N LEU A 133 -5.51 -12.63 8.45
CA LEU A 133 -5.97 -13.92 7.95
C LEU A 133 -6.63 -14.75 9.06
N TRP A 134 -6.02 -14.76 10.26
CA TRP A 134 -6.57 -15.44 11.43
C TRP A 134 -7.93 -14.89 11.84
N TYR A 135 -8.07 -13.55 11.91
CA TYR A 135 -9.33 -12.92 12.28
C TYR A 135 -10.45 -13.30 11.30
N TYR A 136 -10.18 -13.25 10.01
CA TYR A 136 -11.18 -13.53 8.97
C TYR A 136 -11.50 -15.02 8.77
N CYS A 137 -10.53 -15.92 9.01
CA CYS A 137 -10.77 -17.36 8.96
C CYS A 137 -11.50 -17.87 10.22
N ARG A 138 -11.37 -17.17 11.35
CA ARG A 138 -11.98 -17.59 12.62
C ARG A 138 -13.46 -17.28 12.71
N ASP A 139 -13.86 -16.10 12.25
CA ASP A 139 -15.25 -15.67 12.26
C ASP A 139 -15.75 -15.61 10.82
N LEU A 140 -16.64 -16.52 10.42
CA LEU A 140 -17.28 -16.52 9.10
C LEU A 140 -18.64 -15.80 9.10
N SER A 141 -19.08 -15.23 10.23
CA SER A 141 -20.39 -14.57 10.33
C SER A 141 -20.59 -13.45 9.30
N TRP A 142 -19.50 -12.82 8.87
CA TRP A 142 -19.48 -11.80 7.84
C TRP A 142 -19.89 -12.29 6.44
N THR A 143 -19.79 -13.59 6.13
CA THR A 143 -20.20 -14.11 4.80
C THR A 143 -21.71 -14.06 4.59
N ASN A 144 -22.48 -14.16 5.68
CA ASN A 144 -23.93 -14.13 5.68
C ASN A 144 -24.51 -12.71 5.73
N ASN A 145 -23.78 -11.74 6.27
CA ASN A 145 -24.25 -10.36 6.37
C ASN A 145 -24.06 -9.63 5.02
N THR A 146 -25.15 -9.54 4.25
CA THR A 146 -25.21 -8.77 3.01
C THR A 146 -25.59 -7.33 3.30
N LEU A 147 -24.69 -6.37 3.03
CA LEU A 147 -25.02 -4.95 3.23
C LEU A 147 -24.48 -4.00 2.15
N PHE A 148 -23.69 -4.48 1.19
CA PHE A 148 -23.17 -3.66 0.10
C PHE A 148 -23.36 -4.35 -1.25
N PHE A 149 -24.24 -3.83 -2.12
CA PHE A 149 -24.59 -4.47 -3.40
C PHE A 149 -25.12 -5.92 -3.28
N GLY A 150 -25.60 -6.34 -2.10
CA GLY A 150 -25.92 -7.75 -1.84
C GLY A 150 -24.68 -8.63 -1.61
N ASN A 151 -23.48 -8.04 -1.51
CA ASN A 151 -22.20 -8.69 -1.24
C ASN A 151 -21.85 -8.65 0.26
N ALA A 152 -21.04 -9.63 0.68
CA ALA A 152 -20.56 -9.75 2.06
C ALA A 152 -19.55 -8.63 2.35
N LEU A 153 -19.81 -7.86 3.41
CA LEU A 153 -18.87 -6.89 3.94
C LEU A 153 -18.20 -7.47 5.17
N LEU A 154 -16.92 -7.14 5.33
CA LEU A 154 -16.09 -7.63 6.40
C LEU A 154 -15.99 -6.54 7.47
N PRO A 155 -16.76 -6.61 8.56
CA PRO A 155 -16.54 -5.71 9.69
C PRO A 155 -15.14 -5.99 10.24
N LEU A 156 -14.25 -5.00 10.13
CA LEU A 156 -12.94 -5.08 10.75
C LEU A 156 -13.10 -4.77 12.24
N SER A 157 -12.57 -5.63 13.11
CA SER A 157 -12.55 -5.26 14.53
C SER A 157 -11.77 -3.97 14.75
N THR A 158 -12.30 -3.09 15.61
CA THR A 158 -11.65 -1.81 15.97
C THR A 158 -10.21 -2.02 16.42
N ASN A 159 -9.93 -3.11 17.14
CA ASN A 159 -8.59 -3.48 17.58
C ASN A 159 -7.63 -3.72 16.41
N LEU A 160 -8.10 -4.38 15.35
CA LEU A 160 -7.28 -4.63 14.17
C LEU A 160 -7.04 -3.35 13.35
N ILE A 161 -8.04 -2.46 13.28
CA ILE A 161 -7.89 -1.13 12.65
C ILE A 161 -6.81 -0.33 13.38
N ILE A 162 -6.86 -0.27 14.71
CA ILE A 162 -5.88 0.47 15.53
C ILE A 162 -4.48 -0.15 15.37
N PHE A 163 -4.39 -1.48 15.39
CA PHE A 163 -3.12 -2.19 15.19
C PHE A 163 -2.52 -1.91 13.82
N GLU A 164 -3.34 -1.94 12.77
CA GLU A 164 -2.96 -1.60 11.40
C GLU A 164 -2.41 -0.17 11.30
N LEU A 165 -3.16 0.80 11.81
CA LEU A 165 -2.75 2.21 11.82
C LEU A 165 -1.44 2.43 12.59
N THR A 166 -1.27 1.74 13.72
CA THR A 166 -0.09 1.86 14.57
C THR A 166 1.16 1.35 13.85
N ILE A 167 1.06 0.17 13.22
CA ILE A 167 2.19 -0.39 12.48
C ILE A 167 2.50 0.45 11.24
N ASP A 168 1.49 0.92 10.51
CA ASP A 168 1.68 1.79 9.36
C ASP A 168 2.41 3.08 9.75
N PHE A 169 2.00 3.71 10.85
CA PHE A 169 2.66 4.90 11.38
C PHE A 169 4.13 4.64 11.78
N ILE A 170 4.41 3.52 12.46
CA ILE A 170 5.78 3.15 12.84
C ILE A 170 6.63 2.91 11.59
N ALA A 171 6.10 2.23 10.58
CA ALA A 171 6.81 1.95 9.35
C ALA A 171 7.17 3.24 8.60
N ASP A 172 6.22 4.17 8.46
CA ASP A 172 6.45 5.45 7.79
C ASP A 172 7.43 6.33 8.59
N ALA A 173 7.33 6.33 9.92
CA ALA A 173 8.28 7.03 10.79
C ALA A 173 9.72 6.51 10.63
N VAL A 174 9.91 5.18 10.57
CA VAL A 174 11.24 4.60 10.36
C VAL A 174 11.79 4.96 8.98
N LEU A 175 10.98 4.88 7.92
CA LEU A 175 11.38 5.26 6.56
C LEU A 175 11.80 6.73 6.44
N ILE A 176 11.22 7.60 7.26
CA ILE A 176 11.56 9.03 7.32
C ILE A 176 12.81 9.28 8.18
N VAL A 177 12.89 8.68 9.37
CA VAL A 177 13.98 8.93 10.33
C VAL A 177 15.31 8.39 9.82
N LEU A 178 15.30 7.27 9.09
CA LEU A 178 16.51 6.61 8.58
C LEU A 178 17.36 7.50 7.66
N PRO A 179 16.83 8.12 6.58
CA PRO A 179 17.59 9.05 5.76
C PRO A 179 17.95 10.35 6.50
N ILE A 180 17.14 10.83 7.44
CA ILE A 180 17.41 12.08 8.20
C ILE A 180 18.61 11.89 9.15
N LYS A 181 18.61 10.83 9.96
CA LYS A 181 19.73 10.52 10.86
C LYS A 181 21.03 10.37 10.09
N LEU A 182 20.97 9.78 8.90
CA LEU A 182 22.14 9.67 8.06
C LEU A 182 22.61 11.02 7.51
N LEU A 183 21.68 11.90 7.11
CA LEU A 183 22.03 13.22 6.62
C LEU A 183 22.70 14.10 7.66
N TRP A 184 22.33 13.94 8.93
CA TRP A 184 23.01 14.64 10.01
C TRP A 184 24.47 14.18 10.20
N SER A 185 24.79 12.96 9.79
CA SER A 185 26.15 12.41 9.89
C SER A 185 27.07 12.83 8.74
N VAL A 186 26.54 13.35 7.62
CA VAL A 186 27.33 13.64 6.41
C VAL A 186 26.99 15.03 5.87
N LYS A 187 27.98 15.91 5.70
CA LYS A 187 27.82 17.24 5.06
C LYS A 187 27.51 17.04 3.57
N LEU A 188 26.23 16.85 3.23
CA LEU A 188 25.79 16.53 1.87
C LEU A 188 25.35 17.79 1.08
N PRO A 189 25.57 17.80 -0.25
CA PRO A 189 25.20 18.90 -1.13
C PRO A 189 23.67 19.12 -1.21
N THR A 190 23.27 20.36 -1.48
CA THR A 190 21.88 20.87 -1.50
C THR A 190 20.90 20.07 -2.37
N ARG A 191 21.38 19.38 -3.41
CA ARG A 191 20.55 18.54 -4.29
C ARG A 191 19.97 17.31 -3.56
N GLN A 192 20.76 16.64 -2.73
CA GLN A 192 20.30 15.50 -1.93
C GLN A 192 19.34 15.92 -0.81
N ARG A 193 19.56 17.12 -0.23
CA ARG A 193 18.65 17.69 0.78
C ARG A 193 17.24 17.94 0.23
N ARG A 194 17.12 18.47 -1.00
CA ARG A 194 15.81 18.65 -1.67
C ARG A 194 15.10 17.32 -1.93
N MET A 195 15.85 16.29 -2.29
CA MET A 195 15.28 14.97 -2.57
C MET A 195 14.69 14.34 -1.31
N ILE A 196 15.36 14.48 -0.17
CA ILE A 196 14.86 13.98 1.12
C ILE A 196 13.64 14.75 1.61
N LEU A 197 13.55 16.04 1.30
CA LEU A 197 12.38 16.84 1.64
C LEU A 197 11.14 16.41 0.84
N LEU A 198 11.31 16.04 -0.44
CA LEU A 198 10.23 15.46 -1.25
C LEU A 198 9.77 14.09 -0.72
N VAL A 199 10.74 13.28 -0.29
CA VAL A 199 10.56 12.00 0.40
C VAL A 199 9.74 12.18 1.69
N PHE A 200 10.11 13.15 2.54
CA PHE A 200 9.35 13.47 3.74
C PHE A 200 7.91 13.93 3.45
N ALA A 201 7.73 14.83 2.48
CA ALA A 201 6.41 15.30 2.06
C ALA A 201 5.54 14.15 1.55
N SER A 202 6.15 13.21 0.82
CA SER A 202 5.47 12.03 0.30
C SER A 202 5.02 11.06 1.40
N GLY A 203 5.83 10.90 2.46
CA GLY A 203 5.47 10.11 3.64
C GLY A 203 4.32 10.72 4.44
N ILE A 204 4.27 12.06 4.57
CA ILE A 204 3.15 12.76 5.20
C ILE A 204 1.85 12.55 4.41
N MET A 205 1.91 12.63 3.07
CA MET A 205 0.73 12.39 2.23
C MET A 205 0.20 10.96 2.39
N VAL A 206 1.10 9.99 2.53
CA VAL A 206 0.78 8.59 2.78
C VAL A 206 0.14 8.39 4.16
N THR A 207 0.68 8.98 5.22
CA THR A 207 0.11 8.85 6.57
C THR A 207 -1.25 9.53 6.69
N ILE A 208 -1.44 10.68 6.03
CA ILE A 208 -2.77 11.33 5.93
C ILE A 208 -3.78 10.40 5.26
N ALA A 209 -3.41 9.74 4.16
CA ALA A 209 -4.30 8.80 3.47
C ALA A 209 -4.67 7.60 4.37
N ALA A 210 -3.70 7.05 5.11
CA ALA A 210 -3.92 5.96 6.06
C ALA A 210 -4.84 6.37 7.24
N ILE A 211 -4.65 7.59 7.77
CA ILE A 211 -5.51 8.15 8.82
C ILE A 211 -6.93 8.36 8.30
N CYS A 212 -7.09 8.95 7.11
CA CYS A 212 -8.40 9.09 6.47
C CYS A 212 -9.09 7.74 6.31
N ARG A 213 -8.37 6.69 5.89
CA ARG A 213 -8.91 5.34 5.82
C ARG A 213 -9.37 4.83 7.18
N ALA A 214 -8.53 4.93 8.21
CA ALA A 214 -8.86 4.44 9.54
C ALA A 214 -10.10 5.15 10.11
N ILE A 215 -10.22 6.46 9.89
CA ILE A 215 -11.40 7.25 10.28
C ILE A 215 -12.64 6.78 9.50
N CYS A 216 -12.55 6.58 8.19
CA CYS A 216 -13.66 6.06 7.40
C CYS A 216 -14.10 4.66 7.83
N GLN A 217 -13.16 3.81 8.25
CA GLN A 217 -13.45 2.47 8.79
C GLN A 217 -14.07 2.54 10.18
N LEU A 218 -13.63 3.48 11.03
CA LEU A 218 -14.16 3.66 12.39
C LEU A 218 -15.57 4.26 12.41
N LEU A 219 -15.88 5.13 11.44
CA LEU A 219 -17.20 5.77 11.29
C LEU A 219 -18.23 4.92 10.54
N ASP A 220 -17.91 3.65 10.23
CA ASP A 220 -18.73 2.76 9.39
C ASP A 220 -19.18 3.42 8.07
N LEU A 221 -18.34 4.31 7.51
CA LEU A 221 -18.55 4.95 6.21
C LEU A 221 -18.14 3.99 5.09
N ILE A 222 -18.80 2.83 5.05
CA ILE A 222 -18.43 1.67 4.23
C ILE A 222 -18.47 1.98 2.72
N LEU A 223 -19.26 2.97 2.29
CA LEU A 223 -19.31 3.46 0.91
C LEU A 223 -18.00 4.12 0.45
N ILE A 224 -17.24 4.71 1.37
CA ILE A 224 -16.06 5.54 1.08
C ILE A 224 -14.77 4.73 1.26
N VAL A 225 -14.78 3.67 2.09
CA VAL A 225 -13.61 2.86 2.40
C VAL A 225 -12.92 2.27 1.15
N PRO A 226 -13.62 1.65 0.18
CA PRO A 226 -12.96 1.13 -1.03
C PRO A 226 -12.29 2.22 -1.88
N LEU A 227 -12.90 3.41 -1.93
CA LEU A 227 -12.40 4.55 -2.69
C LEU A 227 -11.15 5.14 -2.01
N VAL A 228 -11.14 5.19 -0.68
CA VAL A 228 -9.97 5.63 0.11
C VAL A 228 -8.84 4.61 0.02
N MET A 229 -9.13 3.31 0.09
CA MET A 229 -8.15 2.24 -0.17
C MET A 229 -7.52 2.40 -1.55
N ASP A 230 -8.35 2.67 -2.57
CA ASP A 230 -7.90 2.90 -3.92
C ASP A 230 -6.90 4.06 -3.98
N VAL A 231 -7.26 5.21 -3.38
CA VAL A 231 -6.41 6.40 -3.30
C VAL A 231 -5.09 6.07 -2.61
N GLU A 232 -5.14 5.42 -1.44
CA GLU A 232 -3.98 5.09 -0.62
C GLU A 232 -2.96 4.19 -1.36
N VAL A 233 -3.43 3.14 -2.04
CA VAL A 233 -2.57 2.23 -2.80
C VAL A 233 -1.91 2.94 -4.00
N ARG A 234 -2.55 3.96 -4.57
CA ARG A 234 -1.96 4.77 -5.66
C ARG A 234 -0.91 5.72 -5.12
N THR A 235 -1.21 6.42 -4.02
CA THR A 235 -0.29 7.36 -3.39
C THR A 235 1.00 6.62 -3.04
N HIS A 236 0.91 5.49 -2.35
CA HIS A 236 2.08 4.66 -2.04
C HIS A 236 2.91 4.29 -3.27
N ARG A 237 2.28 3.89 -4.38
CA ARG A 237 3.00 3.55 -5.62
C ARG A 237 3.71 4.75 -6.24
N VAL A 238 3.05 5.90 -6.35
CA VAL A 238 3.67 7.14 -6.86
C VAL A 238 4.85 7.56 -5.99
N VAL A 239 4.67 7.42 -4.68
CA VAL A 239 5.69 7.70 -3.69
C VAL A 239 6.88 6.75 -3.86
N GLY A 240 6.68 5.43 -3.82
CA GLY A 240 7.75 4.44 -4.05
C GLY A 240 8.45 4.57 -5.40
N LEU A 241 7.73 4.98 -6.45
CA LEU A 241 8.32 5.32 -7.74
C LEU A 241 9.31 6.49 -7.62
N SER A 242 9.01 7.51 -6.81
CA SER A 242 9.90 8.65 -6.58
C SER A 242 11.18 8.23 -5.86
N TYR A 243 11.09 7.34 -4.86
CA TYR A 243 12.25 6.86 -4.09
C TYR A 243 13.23 6.03 -4.88
N LEU A 244 12.76 5.19 -5.80
CA LEU A 244 13.69 4.40 -6.60
C LEU A 244 14.35 5.27 -7.70
N ILE A 245 13.78 6.39 -8.17
CA ILE A 245 14.42 7.21 -9.25
C ILE A 245 15.70 7.91 -8.72
N LEU A 246 15.79 8.06 -7.41
CA LEU A 246 16.95 8.54 -6.66
C LEU A 246 18.09 7.54 -6.64
#